data_AF-A0A0C3NN99-F1
#
_entry.id   AF-A0A0C3NN99-F1
#
_cell.length_a   1.000
_cell.length_b   1.000
_cell.length_c   1.000
_cell.angle_alpha   90.00
_cell.angle_beta   90.00
_cell.angle_gamma   90.00
#
_symmetry.space_group_name_H-M   'P 1'
#
loop_
_entity.id
_entity.type
_entity.pdbx_description
1 polymer ?
#
loop_
_entity_poly.entity_id
_entity_poly.type
_entity_poly.pdbx_seq_one_letter_code
_entity_poly.pdbx_strand_id
1 'polypeptide(L)' 'MIFGCIPVIIADDIVLPFADAIPWEEIGVFVDEKDVPNLDTILTSIPPEVILRKQRLLANPSMKQAMLFPQPAQPG' A
#
# COMPACT_ATOMS: atom_id res chain seq x y z
N MET A 1 -13.01 2.30 13.53
CA MET A 1 -12.82 2.91 12.19
C MET A 1 -11.31 2.91 11.94
N ILE A 2 -10.76 1.93 11.20
CA ILE A 2 -9.29 1.67 11.19
C ILE A 2 -8.68 1.78 9.77
N PHE A 3 -9.43 2.21 8.76
CA PHE A 3 -8.96 2.30 7.36
C PHE A 3 -9.03 3.74 6.82
N GLY A 4 -8.54 4.70 7.60
CA GLY A 4 -8.33 6.07 7.14
C GLY A 4 -6.96 6.31 6.52
N CYS A 5 -6.05 5.35 6.58
CA CYS A 5 -4.68 5.49 6.08
C CYS A 5 -4.47 4.62 4.83
N ILE A 6 -3.59 5.06 3.95
CA ILE A 6 -3.03 4.27 2.85
C ILE A 6 -1.58 3.94 3.20
N PRO A 7 -1.09 2.72 2.93
CA PRO A 7 0.30 2.38 3.18
C PRO A 7 1.23 3.17 2.26
N VAL A 8 2.30 3.72 2.83
CA VAL A 8 3.44 4.25 2.09
C VAL A 8 4.58 3.24 2.26
N ILE A 9 5.04 2.69 1.15
CA ILE A 9 6.03 1.63 1.08
C ILE A 9 7.32 2.26 0.58
N ILE A 10 8.36 2.19 1.42
CA ILE A 10 9.68 2.71 1.10
C ILE A 10 10.61 1.51 0.96
N ALA A 11 11.00 1.19 -0.27
CA ALA A 11 11.87 0.06 -0.59
C ALA A 11 12.29 0.08 -2.06
N ASP A 12 13.53 -0.34 -2.34
CA ASP A 12 14.07 -0.39 -3.70
C ASP A 12 13.97 -1.79 -4.34
N ASP A 13 14.18 -2.86 -3.56
CA ASP A 13 14.24 -4.26 -4.05
C ASP A 13 13.65 -5.26 -3.04
N ILE A 14 12.38 -5.08 -2.65
CA ILE A 14 11.69 -6.04 -1.78
C ILE A 14 10.61 -6.80 -2.53
N VAL A 15 10.53 -8.10 -2.25
CA VAL A 15 9.33 -8.88 -2.57
C VAL A 15 8.34 -8.66 -1.43
N LEU A 16 7.25 -7.96 -1.72
CA LEU A 16 6.19 -7.77 -0.75
C LEU A 16 5.50 -9.10 -0.45
N PRO A 17 5.20 -9.38 0.83
CA PRO A 17 4.57 -10.64 1.18
C PRO A 17 3.19 -10.71 0.54
N PHE A 18 2.83 -11.91 0.06
CA PHE A 18 1.53 -12.19 -0.56
C PHE A 18 1.24 -11.29 -1.78
N ALA A 19 2.25 -10.94 -2.58
CA ALA A 19 2.10 -10.10 -3.77
C ALA A 19 1.04 -10.62 -4.76
N ASP A 20 0.81 -11.94 -4.81
CA ASP A 20 -0.23 -12.55 -5.65
C ASP A 20 -1.65 -12.34 -5.10
N ALA A 21 -1.79 -12.10 -3.79
CA ALA A 21 -3.06 -11.94 -3.10
C ALA A 21 -3.40 -10.49 -2.77
N ILE A 22 -2.38 -9.63 -2.65
CA ILE A 22 -2.53 -8.22 -2.28
C ILE A 22 -2.02 -7.35 -3.42
N PRO A 23 -2.89 -6.56 -4.08
CA PRO A 23 -2.50 -5.68 -5.18
C PRO A 23 -1.87 -4.39 -4.61
N TRP A 24 -0.63 -4.50 -4.14
CA TRP A 24 0.10 -3.43 -3.44
C TRP A 24 0.16 -2.12 -4.23
N GLU A 25 0.39 -2.19 -5.54
CA GLU A 25 0.38 -1.05 -6.47
C GLU A 25 -0.94 -0.27 -6.44
N GLU A 26 -2.05 -0.98 -6.28
CA GLU A 26 -3.37 -0.36 -6.27
C GLU A 26 -3.68 0.31 -4.95
N ILE A 27 -3.18 -0.22 -3.83
CA ILE A 27 -3.57 0.20 -2.48
C ILE A 27 -2.55 1.10 -1.77
N GLY A 28 -1.28 1.08 -2.18
CA GLY A 28 -0.18 1.80 -1.55
C GLY A 28 0.43 2.90 -2.41
N VAL A 29 1.37 3.63 -1.82
CA VAL A 29 2.25 4.59 -2.48
C VAL A 29 3.67 4.06 -2.34
N PHE A 30 4.39 3.92 -3.44
CA PHE A 30 5.78 3.48 -3.44
C PHE A 30 6.71 4.68 -3.52
N VAL A 31 7.76 4.67 -2.72
CA VAL A 31 8.78 5.71 -2.66
C VAL A 31 10.15 5.02 -2.61
N ASP A 32 11.03 5.35 -3.55
CA ASP A 32 12.41 4.86 -3.53
C ASP A 32 13.13 5.37 -2.27
N GLU A 33 14.05 4.59 -1.70
CA GLU A 33 14.76 4.97 -0.46
C GLU A 33 15.54 6.28 -0.63
N LYS A 34 16.10 6.51 -1.82
CA LYS A 34 16.81 7.74 -2.17
C LYS A 34 15.92 8.99 -2.10
N ASP A 35 14.60 8.83 -2.25
CA ASP A 35 13.62 9.91 -2.35
C ASP A 35 12.93 10.22 -1.02
N VAL A 36 13.27 9.49 0.05
CA VAL A 36 12.82 9.77 1.43
C VAL A 36 13.02 11.22 1.87
N PRO A 37 14.12 11.93 1.52
CA PRO A 37 14.26 13.35 1.84
C PRO A 37 13.16 14.24 1.23
N ASN A 38 12.52 13.79 0.16
CA ASN A 38 11.45 14.51 -0.56
C ASN A 38 10.04 13.99 -0.20
N LEU A 39 9.92 13.14 0.84
CA LEU A 39 8.67 12.43 1.15
C LEU A 39 7.47 13.37 1.34
N ASP A 40 7.65 14.51 2.02
CA ASP A 40 6.58 15.49 2.20
C ASP A 40 6.05 16.01 0.86
N THR A 41 6.95 16.37 -0.06
CA THR A 41 6.59 16.82 -1.41
C THR A 41 5.89 15.72 -2.19
N ILE A 42 6.37 14.48 -2.11
CA ILE A 42 5.76 13.34 -2.79
C ILE A 42 4.35 13.11 -2.26
N LEU A 43 4.16 12.98 -0.94
CA LEU A 43 2.86 12.67 -0.34
C LEU A 43 1.86 13.82 -0.53
N THR A 44 2.29 15.07 -0.45
CA THR A 44 1.41 16.24 -0.67
C THR A 44 1.05 16.46 -2.13
N SER A 45 1.86 15.95 -3.08
CA SER A 45 1.53 16.00 -4.51
C SER A 45 0.41 15.03 -4.93
N ILE A 46 0.05 14.08 -4.07
CA ILE A 46 -0.96 13.05 -4.38
C ILE A 46 -2.35 13.68 -4.32
N PRO A 47 -3.14 13.63 -5.41
CA PRO A 47 -4.48 14.19 -5.40
C PRO A 47 -5.41 13.47 -4.39
N PRO A 48 -6.28 14.21 -3.66
CA PRO A 48 -7.20 13.62 -2.68
C PRO A 48 -8.09 12.50 -3.24
N GLU A 49 -8.49 12.57 -4.52
CA GLU A 49 -9.27 11.55 -5.20
C GLU A 49 -8.53 10.20 -5.33
N VAL A 50 -7.20 10.25 -5.49
CA VAL A 50 -6.35 9.06 -5.53
C VAL A 50 -6.31 8.43 -4.14
N ILE A 51 -6.13 9.25 -3.10
CA ILE A 51 -6.14 8.81 -1.69
C ILE A 51 -7.49 8.15 -1.35
N LEU A 52 -8.60 8.81 -1.68
CA LEU A 52 -9.95 8.28 -1.43
C LEU A 52 -10.22 6.98 -2.19
N ARG A 53 -9.73 6.85 -3.43
CA ARG A 53 -9.83 5.60 -4.19
C ARG A 53 -9.07 4.47 -3.50
N LYS A 54 -7.82 4.70 -3.09
CA LYS A 54 -6.99 3.72 -2.38
C LYS A 54 -7.61 3.30 -1.04
N GLN A 55 -8.12 4.25 -0.25
CA GLN A 55 -8.84 3.97 0.99
C GLN A 55 -10.11 3.13 0.77
N ARG A 56 -10.88 3.39 -0.29
CA ARG A 56 -12.07 2.58 -0.62
C ARG A 56 -11.71 1.14 -0.99
N LEU A 57 -10.61 0.94 -1.72
CA LEU A 57 -10.10 -0.40 -2.04
C LEU A 57 -9.69 -1.16 -0.77
N LEU A 58 -8.98 -0.50 0.15
CA LEU A 58 -8.61 -1.06 1.46
C LEU A 58 -9.83 -1.38 2.34
N ALA A 59 -10.89 -0.60 2.24
CA ALA A 59 -12.13 -0.80 2.99
C ALA A 59 -12.97 -1.98 2.48
N ASN A 60 -12.65 -2.56 1.32
CA ASN A 60 -13.35 -3.74 0.79
C ASN A 60 -13.21 -4.91 1.80
N PRO A 61 -14.32 -5.57 2.21
CA PRO A 61 -14.27 -6.66 3.18
C PRO A 61 -13.29 -7.79 2.80
N SER A 62 -13.22 -8.13 1.51
CA SER A 62 -12.29 -9.15 1.01
C SER A 62 -10.83 -8.72 1.15
N MET A 63 -10.54 -7.44 0.87
CA MET A 63 -9.20 -6.86 1.02
C MET A 63 -8.78 -6.82 2.49
N LYS A 64 -9.67 -6.35 3.35
CA LYS A 64 -9.47 -6.32 4.80
C LYS A 64 -9.21 -7.71 5.37
N GLN A 65 -9.93 -8.72 4.90
CA GLN A 65 -9.72 -10.09 5.32
C GLN A 65 -8.37 -10.63 4.84
N ALA A 66 -7.98 -10.37 3.58
CA ALA A 66 -6.68 -10.78 3.03
C ALA A 66 -5.50 -10.17 3.81
N MET A 67 -5.61 -8.90 4.23
CA MET A 67 -4.58 -8.24 5.03
C MET A 67 -4.52 -8.72 6.49
N LEU A 68 -5.66 -9.08 7.09
CA LEU A 68 -5.73 -9.53 8.49
C LEU A 68 -5.39 -11.02 8.66
N PHE A 69 -5.70 -11.83 7.66
CA PHE A 69 -5.47 -13.27 7.66
C PHE A 69 -4.73 -13.71 6.39
N PRO A 70 -3.53 -13.17 6.12
CA PRO A 70 -2.80 -13.55 4.93
C PRO A 70 -2.37 -15.02 5.02
N GLN A 71 -2.60 -15.80 3.94
CA GLN A 71 -2.10 -17.17 3.85
C GLN A 71 -0.57 -17.15 3.81
N PRO A 72 0.15 -18.11 4.42
CA PRO A 72 1.61 -18.09 4.51
C PRO A 72 2.30 -17.77 3.16
N ALA A 73 3.29 -16.89 3.19
CA ALA A 73 4.01 -16.49 1.99
C ALA A 73 4.71 -17.74 1.47
N GLN A 74 4.41 -18.13 0.23
CA GLN A 74 5.12 -19.24 -0.38
C GLN A 74 6.51 -18.75 -0.78
N PRO A 75 7.58 -19.53 -0.52
CA PRO A 75 8.90 -19.20 -1.04
C PRO A 75 8.84 -19.15 -2.58
N GLY A 76 9.37 -18.06 -3.15
CA GLY A 76 9.62 -17.93 -4.59
C GLY A 76 10.84 -18.71 -5.05
#